data_AF-A0A4U5MQD5-F1
#
_entry.id   AF-A0A4U5MQD5-F1
#
_cell.length_a   1.000
_cell.length_b   1.000
_cell.length_c   1.000
_cell.angle_alpha   90.00
_cell.angle_beta   90.00
_cell.angle_gamma   90.00
#
_symmetry.space_group_name_H-M   'P 1'
#
loop_
_entity.id
_entity.type
_entity.pdbx_description
1 polymer ?
#
loop_
_entity_poly.entity_id
_entity_poly.type
_entity_poly.pdbx_seq_one_letter_code
_entity_poly.pdbx_strand_id
1 'polypeptide(L)'
;MAGIIAFTVSCFFGCHACTMHQIISINRMVAVCFPFRYRFIFTKKVCRIVIAAIWVEVFIVLASFHIFPCNQVGYSPTLYVFAFVKCRPNLERDLSIVGTVVNRVCLAICISTMFSDLITLIKIIHNKKTTRVQGMNFNRDVRFFTQTSIQNVTMIAALVMIVVVNNASTNGPVSSVLAFNTLLVTHVNNALALILFNPEVRARFWKKTAIENIPALVTTLPPGMVAKKDNNW
;
A
#
# COMPACT_ATOMS: atom_id res chain seq x y z
N MET A 1 2.61 -2.59 27.41
CA MET A 1 2.53 -1.34 26.61
C MET A 1 3.13 -1.47 25.22
N ALA A 2 4.37 -1.95 25.07
CA ALA A 2 5.03 -2.08 23.76
C ALA A 2 4.20 -2.81 22.69
N GLY A 3 3.53 -3.93 23.04
CA GLY A 3 2.69 -4.67 22.09
C GLY A 3 1.46 -3.91 21.60
N ILE A 4 0.89 -3.01 22.40
CA ILE A 4 -0.25 -2.16 21.99
C ILE A 4 0.22 -1.11 21.00
N ILE A 5 1.35 -0.46 21.29
CA ILE A 5 1.96 0.54 20.40
C ILE A 5 2.30 -0.11 19.04
N ALA A 6 2.92 -1.29 19.05
CA ALA A 6 3.23 -2.03 17.84
C ALA A 6 1.97 -2.31 17.01
N PHE A 7 0.89 -2.77 17.64
CA PHE A 7 -0.39 -2.97 16.97
C PHE A 7 -0.96 -1.68 16.39
N THR A 8 -1.00 -0.58 17.15
CA THR A 8 -1.53 0.71 16.69
C THR A 8 -0.76 1.22 15.47
N VAL A 9 0.58 1.13 15.49
CA VAL A 9 1.43 1.51 14.36
C VAL A 9 1.17 0.62 13.15
N SER A 10 1.13 -0.70 13.32
CA SER A 10 0.83 -1.62 12.23
C SER A 10 -0.56 -1.40 11.64
N CYS A 11 -1.58 -1.17 12.48
CA CYS A 11 -2.95 -0.90 12.06
C CYS A 11 -3.06 0.41 11.28
N PHE A 12 -2.38 1.47 11.72
CA PHE A 12 -2.31 2.75 11.02
C PHE A 12 -1.82 2.58 9.58
N PHE A 13 -0.64 1.98 9.41
CA PHE A 13 -0.04 1.78 8.10
C PHE A 13 -0.82 0.76 7.25
N GLY A 14 -1.38 -0.29 7.86
CA GLY A 14 -2.20 -1.29 7.18
C GLY A 14 -3.46 -0.68 6.57
N CYS A 15 -4.23 0.07 7.37
CA CYS A 15 -5.46 0.71 6.89
C CYS A 15 -5.17 1.76 5.81
N HIS A 16 -4.12 2.57 6.01
CA HIS A 16 -3.66 3.51 4.99
C HIS A 16 -3.28 2.84 3.67
N ALA A 17 -2.56 1.72 3.73
CA ALA A 17 -2.15 1.00 2.53
C ALA A 17 -3.39 0.46 1.78
N CYS A 18 -4.36 -0.10 2.51
CA CYS A 18 -5.57 -0.67 1.94
C CYS A 18 -6.35 0.35 1.08
N THR A 19 -6.59 1.53 1.64
CA THR A 19 -7.35 2.61 0.97
C THR A 19 -6.54 3.31 -0.12
N MET A 20 -5.24 3.57 0.12
CA MET A 20 -4.37 4.18 -0.90
C MET A 20 -4.25 3.32 -2.16
N HIS A 21 -4.09 2.00 -2.01
CA HIS A 21 -4.00 1.09 -3.15
C HIS A 21 -5.28 1.08 -3.98
N GLN A 22 -6.45 1.18 -3.33
CA GLN A 22 -7.73 1.33 -4.00
C GLN A 22 -7.81 2.63 -4.82
N ILE A 23 -7.42 3.76 -4.23
CA ILE A 23 -7.45 5.06 -4.92
C ILE A 23 -6.47 5.08 -6.10
N ILE A 24 -5.26 4.53 -5.93
CA ILE A 24 -4.27 4.42 -7.01
C ILE A 24 -4.82 3.56 -8.16
N SER A 25 -5.47 2.44 -7.84
CA SER A 25 -6.09 1.58 -8.86
C SER A 25 -7.21 2.31 -9.61
N ILE A 26 -8.13 2.99 -8.91
CA ILE A 26 -9.20 3.79 -9.53
C ILE A 26 -8.63 4.90 -10.40
N ASN A 27 -7.60 5.60 -9.94
CA ASN A 27 -6.93 6.65 -10.70
C ASN A 27 -6.45 6.13 -12.06
N ARG A 28 -5.82 4.95 -12.09
CA ARG A 28 -5.39 4.30 -13.34
C ARG A 28 -6.56 3.84 -14.19
N MET A 29 -7.57 3.23 -13.57
CA MET A 29 -8.76 2.78 -14.27
C MET A 29 -9.44 3.94 -15.00
N VAL A 30 -9.63 5.08 -14.32
CA VAL A 30 -10.25 6.28 -14.92
C VAL A 30 -9.36 6.86 -16.03
N ALA A 31 -8.04 6.89 -15.85
CA ALA A 31 -7.11 7.38 -16.87
C ALA A 31 -7.21 6.57 -18.17
N VAL A 32 -7.34 5.25 -18.07
CA VAL A 32 -7.41 4.34 -19.23
C VAL A 32 -8.82 4.25 -19.82
N CYS A 33 -9.85 4.13 -18.98
CA CYS A 33 -11.22 3.91 -19.43
C CYS A 33 -11.89 5.21 -19.89
N PHE A 34 -11.53 6.34 -19.29
CA PHE A 34 -12.17 7.64 -19.52
C PHE A 34 -11.15 8.79 -19.63
N PRO A 35 -10.25 8.75 -20.64
CA PRO A 35 -9.15 9.72 -20.76
C PRO A 35 -9.61 11.19 -20.83
N PHE A 36 -10.75 11.45 -21.47
CA PHE A 36 -11.32 12.80 -21.57
C PHE A 36 -11.87 13.34 -20.24
N ARG A 37 -12.37 12.45 -19.36
CA ARG A 37 -12.91 12.85 -18.05
C ARG A 37 -11.87 12.82 -16.94
N TYR A 38 -10.75 12.12 -17.14
CA TYR A 38 -9.67 12.01 -16.16
C TYR A 38 -9.17 13.37 -15.65
N ARG A 39 -8.97 14.34 -16.55
CA ARG A 39 -8.51 15.70 -16.20
C ARG A 39 -9.46 16.46 -15.26
N PHE A 40 -10.75 16.12 -15.26
CA PHE A 40 -11.75 16.76 -14.40
C PHE A 40 -11.93 16.01 -13.08
N ILE A 41 -11.79 14.69 -13.10
CA ILE A 41 -11.97 13.83 -11.90
C ILE A 41 -10.73 13.94 -10.99
N PHE A 42 -9.54 13.73 -11.52
CA PHE A 42 -8.29 13.72 -10.75
C PHE A 42 -7.52 15.03 -10.90
N THR A 43 -8.05 16.10 -10.29
CA THR A 43 -7.33 17.37 -10.16
C THR A 43 -6.44 17.39 -8.92
N LYS A 44 -5.42 18.25 -8.90
CA LYS A 44 -4.54 18.43 -7.71
C LYS A 44 -5.32 18.73 -6.42
N LYS A 45 -6.43 19.48 -6.54
CA LYS A 45 -7.31 19.80 -5.41
C LYS A 45 -8.04 18.55 -4.91
N VAL A 46 -8.64 17.78 -5.81
CA VAL A 46 -9.34 16.53 -5.46
C VAL A 46 -8.37 15.53 -4.84
N CYS A 47 -7.19 15.32 -5.42
CA CYS A 47 -6.18 14.42 -4.84
C CYS A 47 -5.79 14.83 -3.42
N ARG A 48 -5.63 16.12 -3.14
CA ARG A 48 -5.33 16.61 -1.79
C ARG A 48 -6.47 16.33 -0.81
N ILE A 49 -7.72 16.53 -1.23
CA ILE A 49 -8.92 16.24 -0.43
C ILE A 49 -9.01 14.74 -0.14
N VAL A 50 -8.79 13.89 -1.14
CA VAL A 50 -8.80 12.42 -0.98
C VAL A 50 -7.73 11.97 0.01
N ILE A 51 -6.51 12.49 -0.11
CA ILE A 51 -5.44 12.18 0.87
C ILE A 51 -5.88 12.59 2.27
N ALA A 52 -6.37 13.82 2.46
CA ALA A 52 -6.84 14.30 3.77
C ALA A 52 -7.97 13.41 4.34
N ALA A 53 -8.91 12.98 3.49
CA ALA A 53 -10.00 12.10 3.88
C ALA A 53 -9.49 10.72 4.36
N ILE A 54 -8.50 10.14 3.69
CA ILE A 54 -7.89 8.87 4.10
C ILE A 54 -7.24 8.99 5.49
N TRP A 55 -6.54 10.10 5.75
CA TRP A 55 -5.96 10.33 7.08
C TRP A 55 -7.04 10.40 8.17
N VAL A 56 -8.11 11.16 7.92
CA VAL A 56 -9.24 11.27 8.86
C VAL A 56 -9.89 9.90 9.09
N GLU A 57 -10.14 9.13 8.02
CA GLU A 57 -10.68 7.78 8.11
C GLU A 57 -9.83 6.87 9.01
N VAL A 58 -8.52 6.83 8.80
CA VAL A 58 -7.62 5.97 9.59
C VAL A 58 -7.58 6.42 11.05
N PHE A 59 -7.61 7.72 11.34
CA PHE A 59 -7.72 8.20 12.72
C PHE A 59 -9.03 7.79 13.39
N ILE A 60 -10.16 7.81 12.67
CA ILE A 60 -11.45 7.33 13.19
C ILE A 60 -11.36 5.83 13.51
N VAL A 61 -10.76 5.04 12.62
CA VAL A 61 -10.56 3.60 12.85
C VAL A 61 -9.70 3.37 14.10
N LEU A 62 -8.57 4.05 14.24
CA LEU A 62 -7.72 3.92 15.43
C LEU A 62 -8.45 4.37 16.72
N ALA A 63 -9.17 5.48 16.67
CA ALA A 63 -9.95 5.96 17.80
C ALA A 63 -10.98 4.93 18.23
N SER A 64 -11.61 4.22 17.30
CA SER A 64 -12.59 3.17 17.62
C SER A 64 -12.00 2.01 18.44
N PHE A 65 -10.71 1.66 18.26
CA PHE A 65 -10.04 0.67 19.11
C PHE A 65 -9.84 1.13 20.56
N HIS A 66 -9.83 2.44 20.81
CA HIS A 66 -9.62 3.03 22.13
C HIS A 66 -10.92 3.49 22.82
N ILE A 67 -11.90 3.96 22.04
CA ILE A 67 -13.18 4.47 22.54
C ILE A 67 -14.11 3.33 22.93
N PHE A 68 -14.17 2.25 22.13
CA PHE A 68 -15.02 1.12 22.47
C PHE A 68 -14.36 0.29 23.57
N PRO A 69 -14.99 0.17 24.76
CA PRO A 69 -14.40 -0.57 25.86
C PRO A 69 -14.18 -2.02 25.43
N CYS A 70 -13.03 -2.57 25.80
CA CYS A 70 -12.70 -3.97 25.56
C CYS A 70 -12.66 -4.36 24.08
N ASN A 71 -12.13 -3.47 23.23
CA ASN A 71 -11.74 -3.78 21.85
C ASN A 71 -10.24 -3.67 21.60
N GLN A 72 -9.45 -3.47 22.65
CA GLN A 72 -8.00 -3.28 22.55
C GLN A 72 -7.29 -4.55 22.08
N VAL A 73 -6.37 -4.38 21.15
CA VAL A 73 -5.55 -5.46 20.57
C VAL A 73 -4.09 -5.12 20.82
N GLY A 74 -3.29 -6.16 21.06
CA GLY A 74 -1.85 -6.02 21.28
C GLY A 74 -1.09 -7.12 20.57
N TYR A 75 0.16 -6.83 20.25
CA TYR A 75 1.10 -7.84 19.75
C TYR A 75 1.56 -8.77 20.89
N SER A 76 1.43 -10.07 20.67
CA SER A 76 1.96 -11.11 21.56
C SER A 76 3.25 -11.71 20.97
N PRO A 77 4.43 -11.52 21.61
CA PRO A 77 5.70 -12.05 21.11
C PRO A 77 5.82 -13.57 21.22
N THR A 78 5.08 -14.22 22.13
CA THR A 78 5.10 -15.68 22.30
C THR A 78 4.32 -16.40 21.22
N LEU A 79 3.26 -15.78 20.71
CA LEU A 79 2.36 -16.34 19.69
C LEU A 79 2.60 -15.75 18.30
N TYR A 80 3.50 -14.76 18.17
CA TYR A 80 3.76 -13.99 16.95
C TYR A 80 2.48 -13.51 16.25
N VAL A 81 1.49 -13.06 17.03
CA VAL A 81 0.17 -12.68 16.53
C VAL A 81 -0.37 -11.44 17.25
N PHE A 82 -1.22 -10.69 16.58
CA PHE A 82 -2.03 -9.66 17.23
C PHE A 82 -3.19 -10.34 17.95
N ALA A 83 -3.14 -10.33 19.28
CA ALA A 83 -4.12 -10.96 20.15
C ALA A 83 -5.00 -9.92 20.83
N PHE A 84 -6.26 -10.30 21.04
CA PHE A 84 -7.21 -9.49 21.79
C PHE A 84 -6.79 -9.39 23.27
N VAL A 85 -6.72 -8.17 23.80
CA VAL A 85 -6.38 -7.94 25.21
C VAL A 85 -7.67 -8.05 26.03
N LYS A 86 -7.82 -9.16 26.76
CA LYS A 86 -8.99 -9.40 27.61
C LYS A 86 -9.05 -8.36 28.73
N CYS A 87 -10.12 -7.56 28.76
CA CYS A 87 -10.41 -6.64 29.85
C CYS A 87 -10.81 -7.32 31.17
N ARG A 88 -11.48 -8.48 31.07
CA ARG A 88 -12.06 -9.21 32.19
C ARG A 88 -11.78 -10.70 32.03
N PRO A 89 -11.53 -11.44 33.12
CA PRO A 89 -11.21 -12.86 33.06
C PRO A 89 -12.37 -13.73 32.52
N ASN A 90 -13.61 -13.30 32.71
CA ASN A 90 -14.81 -14.03 32.28
C ASN A 90 -15.31 -13.64 30.88
N LEU A 91 -14.45 -13.05 30.04
CA LEU A 91 -14.83 -12.74 28.66
C LEU A 91 -14.55 -13.95 27.76
N GLU A 92 -15.60 -14.62 27.31
CA GLU A 92 -15.53 -15.82 26.44
C GLU A 92 -15.07 -15.51 25.00
N ARG A 93 -14.83 -14.23 24.67
CA ARG A 93 -14.45 -13.81 23.33
C ARG A 93 -12.94 -13.65 23.20
N ASP A 94 -12.39 -14.26 22.14
CA ASP A 94 -10.95 -14.20 21.81
C ASP A 94 -10.62 -13.24 20.64
N LEU A 95 -11.60 -12.46 20.16
CA LEU A 95 -11.44 -11.51 19.05
C LEU A 95 -11.97 -10.11 19.39
N SER A 96 -11.49 -9.07 18.67
CA SER A 96 -11.99 -7.68 18.74
C SER A 96 -13.08 -7.44 17.69
N ILE A 97 -14.20 -6.75 18.04
CA ILE A 97 -15.32 -6.53 17.09
C ILE A 97 -14.83 -5.56 16.03
N VAL A 98 -14.18 -4.49 16.49
CA VAL A 98 -13.58 -3.46 15.65
C VAL A 98 -12.56 -4.10 14.70
N GLY A 99 -11.67 -4.95 15.20
CA GLY A 99 -10.69 -5.66 14.38
C GLY A 99 -11.33 -6.53 13.29
N THR A 100 -12.38 -7.28 13.62
CA THR A 100 -13.11 -8.09 12.63
C THR A 100 -13.77 -7.23 11.56
N VAL A 101 -14.42 -6.12 11.94
CA VAL A 101 -15.07 -5.21 10.99
C VAL A 101 -14.04 -4.57 10.07
N VAL A 102 -12.95 -4.03 10.62
CA VAL A 102 -11.87 -3.39 9.85
C VAL A 102 -11.25 -4.38 8.85
N ASN A 103 -10.95 -5.61 9.29
CA ASN A 103 -10.37 -6.62 8.41
C ASN A 103 -11.32 -7.00 7.26
N ARG A 104 -12.63 -7.11 7.51
CA ARG A 104 -13.63 -7.41 6.47
C ARG A 104 -13.80 -6.25 5.48
N VAL A 105 -13.85 -5.01 5.98
CA VAL A 105 -13.93 -3.81 5.13
C VAL A 105 -12.69 -3.68 4.26
N CYS A 106 -11.50 -3.83 4.84
CA CYS A 106 -10.24 -3.78 4.09
C CYS A 106 -10.14 -4.92 3.06
N LEU A 107 -10.60 -6.14 3.39
CA LEU A 107 -10.71 -7.22 2.40
C LEU A 107 -11.62 -6.84 1.23
N ALA A 108 -12.80 -6.26 1.49
CA ALA A 108 -13.72 -5.81 0.45
C ALA A 108 -13.09 -4.74 -0.46
N ILE A 109 -12.39 -3.76 0.14
CA ILE A 109 -11.64 -2.72 -0.58
C ILE A 109 -10.55 -3.34 -1.46
N CYS A 110 -9.79 -4.32 -0.95
CA CYS A 110 -8.77 -4.97 -1.76
C CYS A 110 -9.37 -5.77 -2.93
N ILE A 111 -10.51 -6.43 -2.74
CA ILE A 111 -11.23 -7.13 -3.83
C ILE A 111 -11.66 -6.13 -4.91
N SER A 112 -12.26 -5.00 -4.54
CA SER A 112 -12.63 -3.96 -5.53
C SER A 112 -11.42 -3.34 -6.23
N THR A 113 -10.26 -3.31 -5.55
CA THR A 113 -8.99 -2.89 -6.14
C THR A 113 -8.56 -3.85 -7.25
N MET A 114 -8.63 -5.17 -7.01
CA MET A 114 -8.30 -6.14 -8.05
C MET A 114 -9.25 -6.12 -9.23
N PHE A 115 -10.54 -5.91 -8.97
CA PHE A 115 -11.52 -5.76 -10.04
C PHE A 115 -11.21 -4.53 -10.90
N SER A 116 -10.86 -3.40 -10.27
CA SER A 116 -10.47 -2.16 -10.96
C SER A 116 -9.17 -2.35 -11.78
N ASP A 117 -8.17 -3.03 -11.23
CA ASP A 117 -6.93 -3.35 -11.95
C ASP A 117 -7.18 -4.30 -13.13
N LEU A 118 -8.07 -5.30 -12.98
CA LEU A 118 -8.44 -6.22 -14.06
C LEU A 118 -9.13 -5.48 -15.22
N ILE A 119 -10.10 -4.60 -14.92
CA ILE A 119 -10.76 -3.75 -15.93
C ILE A 119 -9.71 -2.92 -16.67
N THR A 120 -8.79 -2.31 -15.92
CA THR A 120 -7.71 -1.49 -16.48
C THR A 120 -6.85 -2.31 -17.44
N LEU A 121 -6.45 -3.52 -17.06
CA LEU A 121 -5.66 -4.42 -17.89
C LEU A 121 -6.39 -4.83 -19.18
N ILE A 122 -7.66 -5.22 -19.07
CA ILE A 122 -8.49 -5.60 -20.22
C ILE A 122 -8.57 -4.46 -21.22
N LYS A 123 -8.83 -3.23 -20.75
CA LYS A 123 -8.87 -2.03 -21.62
C LYS A 123 -7.52 -1.71 -22.23
N ILE A 124 -6.42 -1.84 -21.49
CA ILE A 124 -5.06 -1.67 -22.02
C ILE A 124 -4.79 -2.66 -23.15
N ILE A 125 -5.10 -3.95 -22.97
CA ILE A 125 -4.88 -4.98 -23.98
C ILE A 125 -5.73 -4.72 -25.22
N HIS A 126 -7.00 -4.35 -25.03
CA HIS A 126 -7.90 -4.01 -26.12
C HIS A 126 -7.38 -2.82 -26.94
N ASN A 127 -7.01 -1.72 -26.27
CA ASN A 127 -6.46 -0.54 -26.94
C ASN A 127 -5.13 -0.84 -27.65
N LYS A 128 -4.27 -1.69 -27.06
CA LYS A 128 -3.01 -2.14 -27.69
C LYS A 128 -3.27 -2.92 -28.98
N LYS A 129 -4.27 -3.79 -28.99
CA LYS A 129 -4.66 -4.57 -30.17
C LYS A 129 -5.22 -3.67 -31.28
N THR A 130 -5.99 -2.65 -30.91
CA THR A 130 -6.67 -1.76 -31.86
C THR A 130 -5.76 -0.67 -32.44
N THR A 131 -4.86 -0.05 -31.65
CA THR A 131 -4.23 1.21 -32.05
C THR A 131 -2.79 1.08 -32.57
N ARG A 132 -2.07 -0.04 -32.34
CA ARG A 132 -0.67 -0.34 -32.79
C ARG A 132 0.43 0.72 -32.54
N VAL A 133 0.10 1.94 -32.13
CA VAL A 133 1.05 3.02 -31.80
C VAL A 133 1.43 2.89 -30.33
N GLN A 134 2.68 2.49 -30.06
CA GLN A 134 3.21 2.42 -28.70
C GLN A 134 4.25 3.53 -28.48
N GLY A 135 3.93 4.49 -27.62
CA GLY A 135 4.90 5.49 -27.13
C GLY A 135 5.62 5.03 -25.86
N MET A 136 6.75 5.65 -25.53
CA MET A 136 7.54 5.38 -24.31
C MET A 136 6.72 5.47 -23.00
N ASN A 137 5.68 6.30 -22.98
CA ASN A 137 4.77 6.44 -21.83
C ASN A 137 4.01 5.14 -21.52
N PHE A 138 3.68 4.33 -22.53
CA PHE A 138 2.94 3.07 -22.36
C PHE A 138 3.75 2.04 -21.56
N ASN A 139 5.03 1.88 -21.87
CA ASN A 139 5.90 0.93 -21.17
C ASN A 139 6.10 1.32 -19.69
N ARG A 140 6.09 2.63 -19.39
CA ARG A 140 6.12 3.13 -18.02
C ARG A 140 4.83 2.79 -17.27
N ASP A 141 3.68 3.01 -17.90
CA ASP A 141 2.37 2.74 -17.31
C ASP A 141 2.15 1.24 -17.04
N VAL A 142 2.59 0.37 -17.96
CA VAL A 142 2.58 -1.10 -17.77
C VAL A 142 3.46 -1.52 -16.59
N ARG A 143 4.65 -0.93 -16.43
CA ARG A 143 5.53 -1.24 -15.28
C ARG A 143 4.91 -0.83 -13.96
N PHE A 144 4.31 0.36 -13.89
CA PHE A 144 3.61 0.82 -12.69
C PHE A 144 2.35 0.00 -12.42
N PHE A 145 1.65 -0.47 -13.46
CA PHE A 145 0.56 -1.41 -13.31
C PHE A 145 1.03 -2.73 -12.70
N THR A 146 2.04 -3.39 -13.30
CA THR A 146 2.61 -4.64 -12.79
C THR A 146 3.07 -4.51 -11.34
N GLN A 147 3.75 -3.41 -11.01
CA GLN A 147 4.19 -3.12 -9.64
C GLN A 147 3.03 -3.19 -8.65
N THR A 148 1.97 -2.42 -8.88
CA THR A 148 0.87 -2.32 -7.93
C THR A 148 -0.01 -3.56 -7.95
N SER A 149 -0.15 -4.26 -9.08
CA SER A 149 -0.86 -5.54 -9.15
C SER A 149 -0.18 -6.60 -8.27
N ILE A 150 1.16 -6.70 -8.32
CA ILE A 150 1.91 -7.59 -7.42
C ILE A 150 1.67 -7.22 -5.95
N GLN A 151 1.78 -5.93 -5.62
CA GLN A 151 1.54 -5.43 -4.25
C GLN A 151 0.12 -5.77 -3.77
N ASN A 152 -0.90 -5.54 -4.62
CA ASN A 152 -2.31 -5.80 -4.30
C ASN A 152 -2.61 -7.28 -4.09
N VAL A 153 -2.06 -8.17 -4.92
CA VAL A 153 -2.18 -9.63 -4.74
C VAL A 153 -1.58 -10.06 -3.41
N THR A 154 -0.39 -9.56 -3.07
CA THR A 154 0.26 -9.91 -1.79
C THR A 154 -0.48 -9.35 -0.58
N MET A 155 -1.16 -8.21 -0.72
CA MET A 155 -1.99 -7.62 0.33
C MET A 155 -3.27 -8.44 0.57
N ILE A 156 -3.93 -8.92 -0.50
CA ILE A 156 -5.11 -9.78 -0.38
C ILE A 156 -4.74 -11.12 0.23
N ALA A 157 -3.63 -11.74 -0.21
CA ALA A 157 -3.19 -13.00 0.36
C ALA A 157 -2.98 -12.89 1.88
N ALA A 158 -2.33 -11.81 2.34
CA ALA A 158 -2.18 -11.53 3.78
C ALA A 158 -3.53 -11.35 4.50
N LEU A 159 -4.44 -10.55 3.95
CA LEU A 159 -5.74 -10.29 4.57
C LEU A 159 -6.65 -11.53 4.61
N VAL A 160 -6.66 -12.33 3.55
CA VAL A 160 -7.39 -13.60 3.52
C VAL A 160 -6.84 -14.55 4.58
N MET A 161 -5.51 -14.67 4.69
CA MET A 161 -4.90 -15.48 5.74
C MET A 161 -5.27 -15.00 7.14
N ILE A 162 -5.25 -13.68 7.38
CA ILE A 162 -5.68 -13.09 8.66
C ILE A 162 -7.15 -13.38 8.95
N VAL A 163 -8.04 -13.23 7.97
CA VAL A 163 -9.48 -13.50 8.13
C VAL A 163 -9.75 -14.98 8.36
N VAL A 164 -9.05 -15.88 7.66
CA VAL A 164 -9.19 -17.34 7.82
C VAL A 164 -8.72 -17.76 9.20
N VAL A 165 -7.55 -17.32 9.65
CA VAL A 165 -7.04 -17.60 11.01
C VAL A 165 -7.99 -17.04 12.07
N ASN A 166 -8.56 -15.85 11.85
CA ASN A 166 -9.54 -15.26 12.78
C ASN A 166 -10.87 -16.02 12.85
N ASN A 167 -11.27 -16.78 11.83
CA ASN A 167 -12.53 -17.55 11.84
C ASN A 167 -12.32 -19.05 12.14
N ALA A 168 -11.07 -19.55 12.14
CA ALA A 168 -10.79 -20.94 12.43
C ALA A 168 -10.91 -21.23 13.94
N SER A 169 -11.72 -22.23 14.29
CA SER A 169 -11.96 -22.67 15.68
C SER A 169 -10.77 -23.44 16.29
N THR A 170 -9.91 -24.01 15.45
CA THR A 170 -8.73 -24.79 15.85
C THR A 170 -7.46 -24.14 15.29
N ASN A 171 -6.93 -23.15 16.01
CA ASN A 171 -5.75 -22.42 15.58
C ASN A 171 -4.47 -23.18 15.94
N GLY A 172 -3.91 -23.92 14.98
CA GLY A 172 -2.54 -24.39 15.07
C GLY A 172 -1.54 -23.23 15.04
N PRO A 173 -0.42 -23.29 15.77
CA PRO A 173 0.60 -22.23 15.79
C PRO A 173 1.17 -21.92 14.39
N VAL A 174 1.17 -22.92 13.50
CA VAL A 174 1.64 -22.80 12.11
C VAL A 174 0.84 -21.76 11.31
N SER A 175 -0.50 -21.75 11.43
CA SER A 175 -1.35 -20.81 10.67
C SER A 175 -1.16 -19.36 11.13
N SER A 176 -0.94 -19.16 12.43
CA SER A 176 -0.68 -17.84 13.02
C SER A 176 0.68 -17.29 12.58
N VAL A 177 1.72 -18.13 12.61
CA VAL A 177 3.06 -17.79 12.11
C VAL A 177 3.02 -17.47 10.62
N LEU A 178 2.29 -18.26 9.81
CA LEU A 178 2.18 -18.03 8.38
C LEU A 178 1.49 -16.70 8.05
N ALA A 179 0.40 -16.36 8.76
CA ALA A 179 -0.30 -15.10 8.59
C ALA A 179 0.60 -13.89 8.93
N PHE A 180 1.35 -13.97 10.03
CA PHE A 180 2.30 -12.92 10.42
C PHE A 180 3.44 -12.76 9.41
N ASN A 181 4.01 -13.86 8.93
CA ASN A 181 5.04 -13.83 7.89
C ASN A 181 4.51 -13.25 6.57
N THR A 182 3.27 -13.57 6.20
CA THR A 182 2.66 -13.03 4.98
C THR A 182 2.44 -11.52 5.11
N LEU A 183 2.02 -11.05 6.29
CA LEU A 183 1.90 -9.61 6.57
C LEU A 183 3.24 -8.88 6.48
N LEU A 184 4.32 -9.45 7.03
CA LEU A 184 5.67 -8.90 6.90
C LEU A 184 6.11 -8.84 5.43
N VAL A 185 5.88 -9.92 4.68
CA VAL A 185 6.16 -9.97 3.24
C VAL A 185 5.41 -8.89 2.48
N THR A 186 4.14 -8.62 2.81
CA THR A 186 3.38 -7.51 2.18
C THR A 186 4.05 -6.16 2.42
N HIS A 187 4.49 -5.86 3.66
CA HIS A 187 5.17 -4.59 3.96
C HIS A 187 6.50 -4.46 3.20
N VAL A 188 7.30 -5.53 3.16
CA VAL A 188 8.56 -5.56 2.42
C VAL A 188 8.31 -5.40 0.92
N ASN A 189 7.31 -6.10 0.37
CA ASN A 189 6.95 -6.01 -1.05
C ASN A 189 6.47 -4.62 -1.44
N ASN A 190 5.73 -3.94 -0.57
CA ASN A 190 5.31 -2.56 -0.82
C ASN A 190 6.50 -1.61 -0.98
N ALA A 191 7.53 -1.73 -0.14
CA ALA A 191 8.76 -0.95 -0.26
C ALA A 191 9.63 -1.38 -1.45
N LEU A 192 9.86 -2.69 -1.60
CA LEU A 192 10.76 -3.23 -2.61
C LEU A 192 10.24 -2.99 -4.03
N ALA A 193 8.93 -3.14 -4.25
CA ALA A 193 8.34 -2.92 -5.56
C ALA A 193 8.46 -1.45 -6.01
N LEU A 194 8.43 -0.47 -5.10
CA LEU A 194 8.74 0.93 -5.45
C LEU A 194 10.18 1.09 -5.94
N ILE A 195 11.14 0.46 -5.26
CA ILE A 195 12.56 0.55 -5.63
C ILE A 195 12.83 -0.14 -6.98
N LEU A 196 12.25 -1.32 -7.20
CA LEU A 196 12.49 -2.12 -8.40
C LEU A 196 11.81 -1.52 -9.64
N PHE A 197 10.55 -1.11 -9.52
CA PHE A 197 9.74 -0.74 -10.68
C PHE A 197 9.77 0.76 -10.99
N ASN A 198 10.09 1.64 -10.03
CA ASN A 198 10.21 3.07 -10.28
C ASN A 198 11.65 3.47 -10.68
N PRO A 199 11.90 3.79 -11.98
CA PRO A 199 13.25 4.12 -12.45
C PRO A 199 13.78 5.43 -11.85
N GLU A 200 12.92 6.38 -11.47
CA GLU A 200 13.33 7.65 -10.87
C GLU A 200 13.87 7.44 -9.45
N VAL A 201 13.21 6.57 -8.68
CA VAL A 201 13.66 6.16 -7.34
C VAL A 201 14.96 5.38 -7.44
N ARG A 202 15.01 4.38 -8.33
CA ARG A 202 16.21 3.58 -8.56
C ARG A 202 17.41 4.43 -8.96
N ALA A 203 17.21 5.41 -9.84
CA ALA A 203 18.27 6.34 -10.24
C ALA A 203 18.78 7.19 -9.08
N ARG A 204 17.93 7.58 -8.11
CA ARG A 204 18.36 8.33 -6.92
C ARG A 204 19.18 7.45 -5.96
N PHE A 205 18.82 6.18 -5.81
CA PHE A 205 19.61 5.23 -5.01
C PHE A 205 20.97 4.93 -5.67
N TRP A 206 21.01 4.69 -6.98
CA TRP A 206 22.25 4.38 -7.69
C TRP A 206 23.13 5.60 -7.99
N LYS A 207 22.59 6.81 -8.15
CA LYS A 207 23.40 8.03 -8.32
C LYS A 207 24.15 8.43 -7.06
N LYS A 208 23.64 8.12 -5.86
CA LYS A 208 24.40 8.35 -4.62
C LYS A 208 25.69 7.52 -4.60
N THR A 209 25.64 6.28 -5.10
CA THR A 209 26.83 5.41 -5.23
C THR A 209 27.82 5.91 -6.28
N ALA A 210 27.37 6.63 -7.31
CA ALA A 210 28.26 7.18 -8.34
C ALA A 210 28.96 8.48 -7.91
N ILE A 211 28.35 9.29 -7.02
CA ILE A 211 28.94 10.56 -6.55
C ILE A 211 29.93 10.31 -5.40
N GLU A 212 29.74 9.27 -4.56
CA GLU A 212 30.73 8.86 -3.55
C GLU A 212 32.00 8.21 -4.16
N ASN A 213 31.98 7.85 -5.45
CA ASN A 213 33.14 7.30 -6.16
C ASN A 213 33.83 8.32 -7.10
N ILE A 214 33.60 9.63 -6.90
CA ILE A 214 34.45 10.67 -7.50
C ILE A 214 35.22 11.39 -6.37
N PRO A 215 36.24 10.78 -5.74
CA PRO A 215 37.30 11.56 -5.14
C PRO A 215 38.18 12.12 -6.27
N ALA A 216 38.30 13.45 -6.32
CA ALA A 216 39.46 14.17 -6.87
C ALA A 216 39.66 14.25 -8.40
N LEU A 217 38.65 14.64 -9.19
CA LEU A 217 38.94 15.19 -10.54
C LEU A 217 37.98 16.30 -10.99
N VAL A 218 37.69 17.29 -10.13
CA VAL A 218 37.07 18.55 -10.55
C VAL A 218 37.75 19.70 -9.81
N THR A 219 39.00 19.99 -10.16
CA THR A 219 39.72 21.20 -9.71
C THR A 219 40.19 22.10 -10.85
N THR A 220 39.72 21.88 -12.09
CA THR A 220 40.11 22.74 -13.21
C THR A 220 38.98 22.90 -14.24
N LEU A 221 37.97 23.72 -13.97
CA LEU A 221 37.14 24.32 -15.03
C LEU A 221 36.74 25.76 -14.66
N PRO A 222 36.94 26.74 -15.56
CA PRO A 222 36.73 28.16 -15.29
C PRO A 222 35.25 28.55 -15.13
N PRO A 223 34.97 29.65 -14.43
CA PRO A 223 33.61 30.09 -14.10
C PRO A 223 32.93 30.67 -15.33
N GLY A 224 32.00 29.94 -15.94
CA GLY A 224 31.25 30.45 -17.10
C GLY A 224 30.15 29.57 -17.68
N MET A 225 30.07 28.28 -17.32
CA MET A 225 29.03 27.38 -17.84
C MET A 225 28.24 26.72 -16.72
N VAL A 226 27.38 27.50 -16.06
CA VAL A 226 26.23 26.94 -15.34
C VAL A 226 25.00 27.11 -16.22
N ALA A 227 24.66 26.06 -16.96
CA ALA A 227 23.42 25.99 -17.70
C ALA A 227 22.23 26.01 -16.72
N LYS A 228 21.38 27.03 -16.88
CA LYS A 228 20.13 27.23 -16.15
C LYS A 228 19.21 26.03 -16.37
N LYS A 229 18.96 25.27 -15.31
CA LYS A 229 18.02 24.15 -15.33
C LYS A 229 16.62 24.70 -15.09
N ASP A 230 15.86 24.85 -16.17
CA ASP A 230 14.46 25.25 -16.09
C ASP A 230 13.63 24.20 -15.35
N ASN A 231 12.99 24.66 -14.28
CA ASN A 231 12.02 23.90 -13.50
C ASN A 231 10.64 24.06 -14.16
N ASN A 232 10.16 23.03 -14.85
CA ASN A 232 8.74 22.91 -15.18
C ASN A 232 8.17 21.64 -14.54
N TRP A 233 7.20 21.88 -13.66
CA TRP A 233 6.40 20.92 -12.90
C TRP A 233 5.14 20.49 -13.67
#